data_AF-A0A5E5PRB6-F1
#
_entry.id   AF-A0A5E5PRB6-F1
#
_cell.length_a   1.000
_cell.length_b   1.000
_cell.length_c   1.000
_cell.angle_alpha   90.00
_cell.angle_beta   90.00
_cell.angle_gamma   90.00
#
_symmetry.space_group_name_H-M   'P 1'
#
loop_
_entity.id
_entity.type
_entity.pdbx_description
1 polymer ?
#
loop_
_entity_poly.entity_id
_entity_poly.type
_entity_poly.pdbx_seq_one_letter_code
_entity_poly.pdbx_strand_id
1 'polypeptide(L)'
;MDLSNFWQFAIVLIGVSTAWTAWSQHLINKENLKLNLFEKRFLVFKATRKFLSVVFKNAEISLEDLYEYRANTSEKDFFFENDIINYLEEIDSKAFELWKLGIEIRDLPKGSNELSEKVEEESQCLKSLIDDKLPKLKTVFSPYMKFKPQSKNKTTQPKKYQSKS
;
A
#
# COMPACT_ATOMS: atom_id res chain seq x y z
N MET A 1 -43.99 -37.98 25.71
CA MET A 1 -42.93 -36.95 25.69
C MET A 1 -43.61 -35.61 25.67
N ASP A 2 -43.49 -34.83 26.74
CA ASP A 2 -44.12 -33.51 26.81
C ASP A 2 -43.51 -32.58 25.77
N LEU A 3 -44.38 -31.98 24.96
CA LEU A 3 -44.04 -31.04 23.89
C LEU A 3 -43.27 -29.82 24.43
N SER A 4 -43.49 -29.45 25.70
CA SER A 4 -42.83 -28.32 26.37
C SER A 4 -41.33 -28.52 26.57
N ASN A 5 -40.91 -29.72 26.97
CA ASN A 5 -39.49 -30.03 27.19
C ASN A 5 -38.72 -29.98 25.87
N PHE A 6 -39.33 -30.43 24.77
CA PHE A 6 -38.74 -30.37 23.44
C PHE A 6 -38.43 -28.92 22.98
N TRP A 7 -39.36 -27.99 23.19
CA TRP A 7 -39.17 -26.58 22.86
C TRP A 7 -38.04 -25.92 23.70
N GLN A 8 -37.90 -26.29 24.97
CA GLN A 8 -36.81 -25.80 25.81
C GLN A 8 -35.43 -26.26 25.31
N PHE A 9 -35.31 -27.55 24.93
CA PHE A 9 -34.08 -28.07 24.33
C PHE A 9 -33.75 -27.38 22.99
N ALA A 10 -34.77 -27.09 22.16
CA ALA A 10 -34.59 -26.37 20.91
C ALA A 10 -34.02 -24.95 21.12
N ILE A 11 -34.54 -24.21 22.11
CA ILE A 11 -34.05 -22.86 22.44
C ILE A 11 -32.57 -22.90 22.88
N VAL A 12 -32.19 -23.86 23.72
CA VAL A 12 -30.79 -24.01 24.16
C VAL A 12 -29.86 -24.35 22.99
N LEU A 13 -30.28 -25.25 22.10
CA LEU A 13 -29.50 -25.62 20.91
C LEU A 13 -29.30 -24.43 19.96
N ILE A 14 -30.34 -23.62 19.75
CA ILE A 14 -30.26 -22.38 18.96
C ILE A 14 -29.33 -21.38 19.64
N GLY A 15 -29.42 -21.21 20.96
CA GLY A 15 -28.51 -20.35 21.73
C GLY A 15 -27.03 -20.76 21.61
N VAL A 16 -26.72 -22.05 21.70
CA VAL A 16 -25.35 -22.55 21.54
C VAL A 16 -24.86 -22.35 20.10
N SER A 17 -25.72 -22.64 19.12
CA SER A 17 -25.38 -22.47 17.70
C SER A 17 -25.11 -21.01 17.34
N THR A 18 -25.92 -20.08 17.86
CA THR A 18 -25.73 -18.63 17.65
C THR A 18 -24.49 -18.08 18.35
N ALA A 19 -24.18 -18.56 19.57
CA ALA A 19 -22.94 -18.21 20.25
C ALA A 19 -21.70 -18.68 19.47
N TRP A 20 -21.75 -19.89 18.90
CA TRP A 20 -20.69 -20.44 18.07
C TRP A 20 -20.48 -19.65 16.76
N THR A 21 -21.57 -19.32 16.06
CA THR A 21 -21.48 -18.54 14.80
C THR A 21 -20.97 -17.13 15.05
N ALA A 22 -21.39 -16.47 16.14
CA ALA A 22 -20.90 -15.15 16.51
C ALA A 22 -19.38 -15.16 16.82
N TRP A 23 -18.90 -16.18 17.53
CA TRP A 23 -17.47 -16.36 17.78
C TRP A 23 -16.67 -16.55 16.49
N SER A 24 -17.19 -17.37 15.56
CA SER A 24 -16.59 -17.58 14.25
C SER A 24 -16.54 -16.30 13.42
N GLN A 25 -17.62 -15.52 13.40
CA GLN A 25 -17.69 -14.23 12.70
C GLN A 25 -16.67 -13.23 13.27
N HIS A 26 -16.47 -13.19 14.58
CA HIS A 26 -15.46 -12.32 15.19
C HIS A 26 -14.05 -12.66 14.71
N LEU A 27 -13.72 -13.96 14.61
CA LEU A 27 -12.43 -14.41 14.11
C LEU A 27 -12.22 -14.07 12.63
N ILE A 28 -13.24 -14.31 11.80
CA ILE A 28 -13.23 -14.00 10.36
C ILE A 28 -13.10 -12.49 10.12
N ASN A 29 -13.81 -11.65 10.87
CA ASN A 29 -13.74 -10.20 10.74
C ASN A 29 -12.33 -9.67 10.99
N LYS A 30 -11.60 -10.25 11.96
CA LYS A 30 -10.22 -9.85 12.24
C LYS A 30 -9.26 -10.19 11.09
N GLU A 31 -9.50 -11.31 10.41
CA GLU A 31 -8.70 -11.70 9.24
C GLU A 31 -9.05 -10.85 8.02
N ASN A 32 -10.34 -10.57 7.80
CA ASN A 32 -10.81 -9.68 6.73
C ASN A 32 -10.26 -8.25 6.88
N LEU A 33 -10.17 -7.71 8.09
CA LEU A 33 -9.57 -6.39 8.32
C LEU A 33 -8.10 -6.33 7.87
N LYS A 34 -7.33 -7.39 8.11
CA LYS A 34 -5.93 -7.47 7.66
C LYS A 34 -5.84 -7.61 6.15
N LEU A 35 -6.71 -8.41 5.55
CA LEU A 35 -6.77 -8.58 4.11
C LEU A 35 -7.13 -7.25 3.42
N ASN A 36 -8.17 -6.57 3.90
CA ASN A 36 -8.59 -5.27 3.37
C ASN A 36 -7.46 -4.24 3.44
N LEU A 37 -6.74 -4.16 4.57
CA LEU A 37 -5.59 -3.27 4.71
C LEU A 37 -4.47 -3.61 3.71
N PHE A 38 -4.19 -4.90 3.53
CA PHE A 38 -3.20 -5.37 2.56
C PHE A 38 -3.61 -5.01 1.13
N GLU A 39 -4.86 -5.26 0.74
CA GLU A 39 -5.38 -4.93 -0.58
C GLU A 39 -5.26 -3.42 -0.87
N LYS A 40 -5.64 -2.58 0.09
CA LYS A 40 -5.50 -1.12 -0.02
C LYS A 40 -4.05 -0.69 -0.23
N ARG A 41 -3.12 -1.24 0.55
CA ARG A 41 -1.68 -0.98 0.38
C ARG A 41 -1.16 -1.47 -0.97
N PHE A 42 -1.65 -2.62 -1.44
CA PHE A 42 -1.28 -3.21 -2.71
C PHE A 42 -1.77 -2.37 -3.90
N LEU A 43 -2.95 -1.74 -3.80
CA LEU A 43 -3.45 -0.83 -4.82
C LEU A 43 -2.52 0.38 -5.03
N VAL A 44 -2.05 1.01 -3.95
CA VAL A 44 -1.09 2.14 -4.02
C VAL A 44 0.24 1.71 -4.66
N PHE A 45 0.76 0.54 -4.27
CA PHE A 45 1.95 -0.03 -4.90
C PHE A 45 1.75 -0.28 -6.40
N LYS A 46 0.62 -0.87 -6.77
CA LYS A 46 0.29 -1.18 -8.16
C LYS A 46 0.15 0.09 -9.00
N ALA A 47 -0.51 1.13 -8.46
CA ALA A 47 -0.64 2.43 -9.10
C ALA A 47 0.72 3.09 -9.32
N THR A 48 1.57 3.12 -8.30
CA THR A 48 2.93 3.68 -8.39
C THR A 48 3.79 2.91 -9.40
N ARG A 49 3.73 1.58 -9.39
CA ARG A 49 4.45 0.74 -10.37
C ARG A 49 3.96 0.96 -11.79
N LYS A 50 2.63 1.04 -11.99
CA LYS A 50 2.02 1.30 -13.31
C LYS A 50 2.49 2.66 -13.82
N PHE A 51 2.42 3.69 -12.98
CA PHE A 51 2.85 5.04 -13.32
C PHE A 51 4.32 5.08 -13.74
N LEU A 52 5.25 4.59 -12.90
CA LEU A 52 6.68 4.56 -13.24
C LEU A 52 6.96 3.71 -14.50
N SER A 53 6.18 2.66 -14.76
CA SER A 53 6.31 1.87 -15.98
C SER A 53 5.87 2.63 -17.23
N VAL A 54 4.87 3.51 -17.13
CA VAL A 54 4.45 4.39 -18.23
C VAL A 54 5.55 5.42 -18.50
N VAL A 55 6.09 6.05 -17.45
CA VAL A 55 7.22 6.98 -17.57
C VAL A 55 8.43 6.31 -18.23
N PHE A 56 8.78 5.11 -17.78
CA PHE A 56 9.89 4.33 -18.36
C PHE A 56 9.67 4.01 -19.84
N LYS A 57 8.43 3.69 -20.23
CA LYS A 57 8.09 3.29 -21.60
C LYS A 57 8.10 4.49 -22.56
N ASN A 58 7.52 5.61 -22.14
CA ASN A 58 7.25 6.75 -23.02
C ASN A 58 8.34 7.82 -22.93
N ALA A 59 9.17 7.81 -21.89
CA ALA A 59 10.12 8.88 -21.56
C ALA A 59 9.48 10.27 -21.38
N GLU A 60 8.15 10.33 -21.33
CA GLU A 60 7.34 11.54 -21.22
C GLU A 60 6.17 11.26 -20.26
N ILE A 61 5.70 12.30 -19.56
CA ILE A 61 4.57 12.23 -18.63
C ILE A 61 3.43 13.08 -19.17
N SER A 62 2.24 12.50 -19.27
CA SER A 62 1.03 13.26 -19.53
C SER A 62 0.40 13.76 -18.23
N LEU A 63 -0.34 14.87 -18.31
CA LEU A 63 -1.10 15.40 -17.19
C LEU A 63 -2.14 14.39 -16.68
N GLU A 64 -2.73 13.60 -17.59
CA GLU A 64 -3.69 12.54 -17.28
C GLU A 64 -3.04 11.43 -16.43
N ASP A 65 -1.84 10.97 -16.82
CA ASP A 65 -1.11 9.95 -16.05
C ASP A 65 -0.78 10.45 -14.64
N LEU A 66 -0.42 11.74 -14.50
CA LEU A 66 -0.14 12.36 -13.21
C LEU A 66 -1.40 12.47 -12.34
N TYR A 67 -2.54 12.85 -12.92
CA TYR A 67 -3.82 12.87 -12.20
C TYR A 67 -4.28 11.47 -11.80
N GLU A 68 -4.17 10.48 -12.69
CA GLU A 68 -4.50 9.09 -12.37
C GLU A 68 -3.62 8.59 -11.22
N TYR A 69 -2.32 8.90 -11.24
CA TYR A 69 -1.40 8.56 -10.14
C TYR A 69 -1.82 9.22 -8.82
N ARG A 70 -2.06 10.53 -8.81
CA ARG A 70 -2.48 11.28 -7.61
C ARG A 70 -3.80 10.77 -7.05
N ALA A 71 -4.78 10.50 -7.90
CA ALA A 71 -6.08 9.97 -7.48
C ALA A 71 -5.93 8.60 -6.79
N ASN A 72 -5.14 7.70 -7.39
CA ASN A 72 -4.92 6.35 -6.87
C ASN A 72 -3.97 6.28 -5.66
N THR A 73 -3.26 7.38 -5.34
CA THR A 73 -2.37 7.48 -4.18
C THR A 73 -2.85 8.46 -3.12
N SER A 74 -4.02 9.08 -3.31
CA SER A 74 -4.61 10.06 -2.39
C SER A 74 -4.83 9.52 -0.97
N GLU A 75 -5.22 8.25 -0.83
CA GLU A 75 -5.45 7.61 0.47
C GLU A 75 -4.15 7.14 1.17
N LYS A 76 -2.95 7.52 0.67
CA LYS A 76 -1.66 7.05 1.20
C LYS A 76 -1.49 7.34 2.70
N ASP A 77 -1.99 8.47 3.18
CA ASP A 77 -1.84 8.92 4.58
C ASP A 77 -2.57 8.02 5.59
N PHE A 78 -3.57 7.25 5.13
CA PHE A 78 -4.33 6.33 5.99
C PHE A 78 -3.65 4.97 6.15
N PHE A 79 -2.83 4.56 5.18
CA PHE A 79 -2.34 3.18 5.11
C PHE A 79 -0.85 3.03 5.39
N PHE A 80 -0.09 4.13 5.31
CA PHE A 80 1.37 4.13 5.35
C PHE A 80 1.93 5.11 6.37
N GLU A 81 3.18 4.88 6.76
CA GLU A 81 3.95 5.81 7.56
C GLU A 81 4.63 6.86 6.66
N ASN A 82 5.23 7.88 7.29
CA ASN A 82 5.88 9.00 6.61
C ASN A 82 6.98 8.58 5.61
N ASP A 83 7.59 7.40 5.78
CA ASP A 83 8.64 6.91 4.87
C ASP A 83 8.11 6.69 3.44
N ILE A 84 6.95 6.05 3.31
CA ILE A 84 6.30 5.82 2.01
C ILE A 84 5.61 7.08 1.52
N ILE A 85 4.99 7.86 2.42
CA ILE A 85 4.34 9.11 2.03
C ILE A 85 5.35 10.04 1.35
N ASN A 86 6.51 10.27 1.99
CA ASN A 86 7.59 11.09 1.44
C ASN A 86 8.11 10.51 0.11
N TYR A 87 8.28 9.20 0.02
CA TYR A 87 8.71 8.55 -1.21
C TYR A 87 7.73 8.76 -2.37
N LEU A 88 6.43 8.69 -2.12
CA LEU A 88 5.39 8.96 -3.12
C LEU A 88 5.34 10.44 -3.51
N GLU A 89 5.55 11.36 -2.56
CA GLU A 89 5.61 12.80 -2.83
C GLU A 89 6.83 13.20 -3.63
N GLU A 90 7.98 12.56 -3.39
CA GLU A 90 9.16 12.76 -4.22
C GLU A 90 8.93 12.29 -5.66
N ILE A 91 8.20 11.20 -5.87
CA ILE A 91 7.82 10.74 -7.22
C ILE A 91 6.88 11.77 -7.86
N ASP A 92 5.86 12.22 -7.14
CA ASP A 92 4.89 13.20 -7.65
C ASP A 92 5.56 14.52 -8.05
N SER A 93 6.44 15.04 -7.18
CA SER A 93 7.14 16.31 -7.40
C SER A 93 8.04 16.23 -8.63
N LYS A 94 8.82 15.16 -8.76
CA LYS A 94 9.70 14.94 -9.92
C LYS A 94 8.92 14.71 -11.20
N ALA A 95 7.81 13.97 -11.13
CA ALA A 95 6.94 13.76 -12.27
C ALA A 95 6.33 15.08 -12.78
N PHE A 96 5.89 15.95 -11.86
CA PHE A 96 5.38 17.26 -12.19
C PHE A 96 6.45 18.17 -12.79
N GLU A 97 7.67 18.14 -12.24
CA GLU A 97 8.83 18.85 -12.79
C GLU A 97 9.16 18.39 -14.21
N LEU A 98 9.18 17.08 -14.46
CA LEU A 98 9.40 16.52 -15.79
C LEU A 98 8.33 16.98 -16.79
N TRP A 99 7.05 16.95 -16.38
CA TRP A 99 5.96 17.45 -17.21
C TRP A 99 6.11 18.95 -17.52
N LYS A 100 6.49 19.76 -16.53
CA LYS A 100 6.72 21.21 -16.70
C LYS A 100 7.86 21.47 -17.67
N LEU A 101 8.97 20.76 -17.55
CA LEU A 101 10.12 20.86 -18.47
C LEU A 101 9.72 20.50 -19.90
N GLY A 102 8.92 19.45 -20.08
CA GLY A 102 8.41 19.06 -21.40
C GLY A 102 7.55 20.15 -22.07
N ILE A 103 6.88 21.00 -21.30
CA ILE A 103 6.15 22.17 -21.84
C ILE A 103 7.14 23.29 -22.18
N GLU A 104 8.04 23.65 -21.26
CA GLU A 104 9.04 24.71 -21.46
C GLU A 104 9.90 24.46 -22.69
N ILE A 105 10.36 23.23 -22.89
CA ILE A 105 11.20 22.80 -24.02
C ILE A 105 10.48 23.00 -25.37
N ARG A 106 9.15 22.80 -25.42
CA ARG A 106 8.36 22.94 -26.66
C ARG A 106 8.27 24.39 -27.14
N ASP A 107 8.29 25.35 -26.23
CA ASP A 107 8.16 26.78 -26.52
C ASP A 107 9.50 27.45 -26.85
N LEU A 108 10.62 26.75 -26.65
CA LEU A 108 11.96 27.29 -26.87
C LEU A 108 12.44 27.16 -28.32
N PRO A 109 13.19 28.15 -28.84
CA PRO A 109 13.77 28.09 -30.18
C PRO A 109 14.86 27.02 -30.26
N LYS A 110 14.79 26.21 -31.32
CA LYS A 110 15.75 25.14 -31.60
C LYS A 110 17.17 25.71 -31.73
N GLY A 111 18.13 25.10 -31.03
CA GLY A 111 19.55 25.48 -31.07
C GLY A 111 19.94 26.61 -30.12
N SER A 112 19.04 27.06 -29.24
CA SER A 112 19.40 27.96 -28.13
C SER A 112 20.15 27.22 -27.02
N ASN A 113 21.05 27.90 -26.32
CA ASN A 113 21.74 27.34 -25.15
C ASN A 113 20.75 26.96 -24.03
N GLU A 114 19.70 27.76 -23.84
CA GLU A 114 18.63 27.51 -22.86
C GLU A 114 17.90 26.19 -23.13
N LEU A 115 17.66 25.86 -24.41
CA LEU A 115 17.05 24.57 -24.78
C LEU A 115 17.96 23.40 -24.40
N SER A 116 19.27 23.50 -24.65
CA SER A 116 20.22 22.43 -24.30
C SER A 116 20.30 22.22 -22.79
N GLU A 117 20.25 23.29 -22.00
CA GLU A 117 20.20 23.22 -20.54
C GLU A 117 18.90 22.52 -20.07
N LYS A 118 17.76 22.92 -20.60
CA LYS A 118 16.45 22.35 -20.22
C LYS A 118 16.29 20.88 -20.60
N VAL A 119 16.79 20.48 -21.77
CA VAL A 119 16.80 19.07 -22.20
C VAL A 119 17.71 18.22 -21.30
N GLU A 120 18.82 18.78 -20.83
CA GLU A 120 19.68 18.09 -19.86
C GLU A 120 18.99 17.95 -18.49
N GLU A 121 18.30 18.99 -18.01
CA GLU A 121 17.45 18.92 -16.81
C GLU A 121 16.37 17.83 -16.94
N GLU A 122 15.68 17.77 -18.08
CA GLU A 122 14.65 16.76 -18.38
C GLU A 122 15.24 15.33 -18.32
N SER A 123 16.39 15.13 -18.98
CA SER A 123 17.11 13.86 -19.00
C SER A 123 17.52 13.42 -17.58
N GLN A 124 18.03 14.34 -16.77
CA GLN A 124 18.40 14.06 -15.38
C GLN A 124 17.19 13.72 -14.51
N CYS A 125 16.08 14.43 -14.69
CA CYS A 125 14.84 14.17 -13.96
C CYS A 125 14.29 12.78 -14.30
N LEU A 126 14.20 12.46 -15.60
CA LEU A 126 13.78 11.16 -16.11
C LEU A 126 14.69 10.04 -15.58
N LYS A 127 16.00 10.21 -15.66
CA LYS A 127 16.99 9.27 -15.14
C LYS A 127 16.79 9.03 -13.64
N SER A 128 16.51 10.09 -12.88
CA SER A 128 16.26 9.95 -11.45
C SER A 128 14.97 9.18 -11.13
N LEU A 129 13.92 9.30 -11.95
CA LEU A 129 12.70 8.49 -11.77
C LEU A 129 12.95 7.00 -12.12
N ILE A 130 13.70 6.74 -13.19
CA ILE A 130 13.94 5.40 -13.69
C ILE A 130 15.01 4.65 -12.89
N ASP A 131 16.18 5.26 -12.66
CA ASP A 131 17.33 4.57 -12.06
C ASP A 131 17.25 4.54 -10.52
N ASP A 132 16.69 5.58 -9.90
CA ASP A 132 16.60 5.67 -8.44
C ASP A 132 15.26 5.12 -7.93
N LYS A 133 14.13 5.64 -8.42
CA LYS A 133 12.83 5.34 -7.83
C LYS A 133 12.31 3.95 -8.21
N LEU A 134 12.31 3.57 -9.50
CA LEU A 134 11.71 2.31 -9.95
C LEU A 134 12.33 1.05 -9.29
N PRO A 135 13.66 0.89 -9.14
CA PRO A 135 14.24 -0.28 -8.48
C PRO A 135 13.98 -0.29 -6.97
N LYS A 136 13.99 0.90 -6.34
CA LYS A 136 13.74 1.05 -4.89
C LYS A 136 12.28 0.79 -4.52
N LEU A 137 11.35 0.90 -5.46
CA LEU A 137 9.91 0.70 -5.22
C LEU A 137 9.61 -0.60 -4.47
N LYS A 138 10.19 -1.72 -4.91
CA LYS A 138 9.97 -3.03 -4.28
C LYS A 138 10.54 -3.08 -2.86
N THR A 139 11.68 -2.45 -2.63
CA THR A 139 12.36 -2.40 -1.33
C THR A 139 11.58 -1.55 -0.34
N VAL A 140 11.14 -0.36 -0.75
CA VAL A 140 10.36 0.58 0.07
C VAL A 140 9.02 -0.03 0.47
N PHE A 141 8.31 -0.69 -0.45
CA PHE A 141 7.03 -1.34 -0.14
C PHE A 141 7.18 -2.72 0.54
N SER A 142 8.36 -3.34 0.53
CA SER A 142 8.57 -4.70 1.08
C SER A 142 8.07 -4.89 2.52
N PRO A 143 8.32 -3.95 3.47
CA PRO A 143 7.84 -4.07 4.85
C PRO A 143 6.31 -4.17 4.95
N TYR A 144 5.60 -3.51 4.03
CA TYR A 144 4.14 -3.41 4.00
C TYR A 144 3.48 -4.53 3.20
N MET A 145 4.24 -5.25 2.37
CA MET A 145 3.77 -6.36 1.53
C MET A 145 4.01 -7.74 2.15
N LYS A 146 4.81 -7.84 3.21
CA LYS A 146 5.01 -9.11 3.92
C LYS A 146 3.79 -9.41 4.79
N PHE A 147 3.04 -10.44 4.42
CA PHE A 147 2.12 -11.10 5.34
C PHE A 147 2.97 -11.73 6.45
N LYS A 148 3.23 -11.01 7.55
CA LYS A 148 3.77 -11.66 8.75
C LYS A 148 2.67 -12.59 9.26
N PRO A 149 2.80 -13.92 9.22
CA PRO A 149 2.06 -14.74 10.15
C PRO A 149 2.48 -14.25 11.54
N GLN A 150 1.52 -13.88 12.37
CA GLN A 150 1.76 -13.54 13.76
C GLN A 150 2.51 -14.73 14.39
N SER A 151 3.79 -14.52 14.68
CA SER A 151 4.63 -15.45 15.42
C SER A 151 3.85 -15.91 16.64
N LYS A 152 3.68 -17.22 16.79
CA LYS A 152 3.10 -17.86 17.98
C LYS A 152 3.65 -17.17 19.23
N ASN A 153 2.79 -16.47 19.96
CA ASN A 153 3.15 -16.01 21.31
C ASN A 153 3.50 -17.27 22.09
N LYS A 154 4.78 -17.33 22.49
CA LYS A 154 5.31 -18.31 23.41
C LYS A 154 4.37 -18.35 24.61
N THR A 155 3.69 -19.47 24.81
CA THR A 155 3.10 -19.82 26.09
C THR A 155 4.23 -19.74 27.11
N THR A 156 4.22 -18.66 27.88
CA THR A 156 4.98 -18.52 29.11
C THR A 156 4.65 -19.74 29.96
N GLN A 157 5.55 -20.71 30.00
CA GLN A 157 5.48 -21.75 31.02
C GLN A 157 5.54 -21.06 32.38
N PRO A 158 4.61 -21.33 33.30
CA PRO A 158 4.71 -20.78 34.64
C PRO A 158 5.94 -21.36 35.34
N LYS A 159 6.78 -20.47 35.88
CA LYS A 159 7.87 -20.80 36.78
C LYS A 159 7.33 -21.69 37.90
N LYS A 160 7.73 -22.97 37.92
CA LYS A 160 7.65 -23.77 39.14
C LYS A 160 8.60 -23.15 40.15
N TYR A 161 8.00 -22.64 41.22
CA TYR A 161 8.68 -22.23 42.44
C TYR A 161 9.62 -23.34 42.91
N GLN A 162 10.90 -23.00 43.05
CA GLN A 162 11.74 -23.69 44.02
C GLN A 162 11.31 -23.21 45.40
N SER A 163 10.62 -24.07 46.15
CA SER A 163 10.52 -23.93 47.60
C SER A 163 11.65 -24.74 48.23
N LYS A 164 12.46 -24.03 49.03
CA LYS A 164 13.34 -24.58 50.06
C LYS A 164 12.68 -25.75 50.81
N SER A 165 13.42 -26.83 51.01
CA SER A 165 13.84 -27.28 52.34
C SER A 165 15.05 -28.19 52.23
#